data_AF-A0A954TXC1-F1
#
_entry.id   AF-A0A954TXC1-F1
#
_cell.length_a   1.000
_cell.length_b   1.000
_cell.length_c   1.000
_cell.angle_alpha   90.00
_cell.angle_beta   90.00
_cell.angle_gamma   90.00
#
_symmetry.space_group_name_H-M   'P 1'
#
loop_
_entity.id
_entity.type
_entity.pdbx_description
1 polymer ?
#
loop_
_entity_poly.entity_id
_entity_poly.type
_entity_poly.pdbx_seq_one_letter_code
_entity_poly.pdbx_strand_id
1 'polypeptide(L)'
;MTDTNPYSTPNSLPPLASRVEIITVARRLMERRETAPGIGFYLRQIWRRQLVFLVAYAAMAYLLWSLGMQLLTGAYICFILGAKLRDLRWYWTLSRQWPTTSELLDWPKIEAIAAGQLDAEARAS
;
A
#
# COMPACT_ATOMS: atom_id res chain seq x y z
N MET A 1 -0.73 22.98 -33.17
CA MET A 1 0.15 22.48 -32.10
C MET A 1 -0.69 21.60 -31.21
N THR A 2 -0.59 20.29 -31.41
CA THR A 2 -1.35 19.27 -30.68
C THR A 2 -0.64 18.99 -29.37
N ASP A 3 -1.34 19.26 -28.28
CA ASP A 3 -0.91 19.04 -26.90
C ASP A 3 -0.93 17.51 -26.62
N THR A 4 0.14 16.81 -27.01
CA THR A 4 0.32 15.40 -26.68
C THR A 4 0.77 15.28 -25.24
N ASN A 5 -0.20 15.31 -24.32
CA ASN A 5 0.05 14.98 -22.92
C ASN A 5 0.64 13.55 -22.85
N PRO A 6 1.90 13.36 -22.41
CA PRO A 6 2.53 12.05 -22.35
C PRO A 6 1.90 11.11 -21.30
N TYR A 7 0.97 11.62 -20.50
CA TYR A 7 0.17 10.88 -19.54
C TYR A 7 -1.25 10.55 -20.06
N SER A 8 -1.55 10.82 -21.33
CA SER A 8 -2.76 10.28 -21.96
C SER A 8 -2.61 8.75 -22.07
N THR A 9 -3.24 8.04 -21.13
CA THR A 9 -3.32 6.58 -21.17
C THR A 9 -3.90 6.12 -22.50
N PRO A 10 -3.41 5.01 -23.09
CA PRO A 10 -4.06 4.44 -24.27
C PRO A 10 -5.54 4.18 -23.95
N ASN A 11 -6.44 4.54 -24.87
CA ASN A 11 -7.90 4.37 -24.79
C ASN A 11 -8.38 2.92 -24.56
N SER A 12 -7.46 1.96 -24.36
CA SER A 12 -7.78 0.63 -23.88
C SER A 12 -8.13 0.70 -22.41
N LEU A 13 -9.42 0.59 -22.11
CA LEU A 13 -9.86 0.42 -20.74
C LEU A 13 -9.15 -0.79 -20.08
N PRO A 14 -8.70 -0.65 -18.83
CA PRO A 14 -8.00 -1.72 -18.14
C PRO A 14 -8.90 -2.97 -18.01
N PRO A 15 -8.33 -4.19 -17.96
CA PRO A 15 -9.10 -5.43 -17.90
C PRO A 15 -10.06 -5.45 -16.70
N LEU A 16 -11.24 -6.07 -16.84
CA LEU A 16 -12.32 -6.06 -15.82
C LEU A 16 -11.85 -6.34 -14.39
N ALA A 17 -10.94 -7.31 -14.21
CA ALA A 17 -10.38 -7.64 -12.89
C ALA A 17 -9.65 -6.45 -12.24
N SER A 18 -8.89 -5.69 -13.03
CA SER A 18 -8.20 -4.48 -12.56
C SER A 18 -9.16 -3.30 -12.33
N ARG A 19 -10.32 -3.26 -13.01
CA ARG A 19 -11.33 -2.22 -12.74
C ARG A 19 -11.98 -2.40 -11.36
N VAL A 20 -12.32 -3.63 -11.00
CA VAL A 20 -12.86 -3.94 -9.65
C VAL A 20 -11.86 -3.56 -8.56
N GLU A 21 -10.57 -3.81 -8.80
CA GLU A 21 -9.49 -3.39 -7.91
C GLU A 21 -9.40 -1.85 -7.82
N ILE A 22 -9.43 -1.15 -8.95
CA ILE A 22 -9.40 0.33 -9.00
C ILE A 22 -10.60 0.93 -8.25
N ILE A 23 -11.81 0.42 -8.46
CA ILE A 23 -13.03 0.88 -7.78
C ILE A 23 -12.92 0.64 -6.26
N THR A 24 -12.43 -0.53 -5.83
CA THR A 24 -12.26 -0.82 -4.40
C THR A 24 -11.14 -0.01 -3.75
N VAL A 25 -10.10 0.36 -4.50
CA VAL A 25 -9.05 1.29 -4.04
C VAL A 25 -9.60 2.71 -3.94
N ALA A 26 -10.33 3.19 -4.95
CA ALA A 26 -10.95 4.51 -4.95
C ALA A 26 -11.97 4.66 -3.80
N ARG A 27 -12.78 3.63 -3.53
CA ARG A 27 -13.71 3.63 -2.39
C ARG A 27 -12.97 3.71 -1.05
N ARG A 28 -11.87 2.96 -0.89
CA ARG A 28 -11.02 3.03 0.30
C ARG A 28 -10.32 4.38 0.48
N LEU A 29 -10.00 5.06 -0.63
CA LEU A 29 -9.46 6.43 -0.63
C LEU A 29 -10.52 7.44 -0.18
N MET A 30 -11.76 7.32 -0.68
CA MET A 30 -12.89 8.17 -0.31
C MET A 30 -13.24 8.07 1.18
N GLU A 31 -13.27 6.86 1.73
CA GLU A 31 -13.48 6.62 3.17
C GLU A 31 -12.41 7.28 4.06
N ARG A 32 -11.28 7.72 3.49
CA ARG A 32 -10.10 8.22 4.22
C ARG A 32 -9.69 9.62 3.83
N ARG A 33 -10.54 10.32 3.08
CA ARG A 33 -10.30 11.70 2.65
C ARG A 33 -9.92 12.60 3.83
N GLU A 34 -10.62 12.45 4.95
CA GLU A 34 -10.47 13.33 6.13
C GLU A 34 -9.56 12.76 7.23
N THR A 35 -9.20 11.47 7.17
CA THR A 35 -8.44 10.81 8.25
C THR A 35 -7.12 10.28 7.72
N ALA A 36 -6.01 10.85 8.21
CA ALA A 36 -4.69 10.31 7.92
C ALA A 36 -4.61 8.83 8.32
N PRO A 37 -3.98 7.97 7.50
CA PRO A 37 -3.86 6.56 7.82
C PRO A 37 -3.03 6.40 9.11
N GLY A 38 -3.69 6.09 10.23
CA GLY A 38 -3.04 5.83 11.50
C GLY A 38 -2.34 4.46 11.54
N ILE A 39 -1.26 4.35 12.32
CA ILE A 39 -0.45 3.10 12.48
C ILE A 39 -1.32 1.87 12.77
N GLY A 40 -2.39 2.05 13.55
CA GLY A 40 -3.31 0.96 13.90
C GLY A 40 -4.02 0.35 12.69
N PHE A 41 -4.29 1.13 11.63
CA PHE A 41 -4.91 0.60 10.41
C PHE A 41 -3.90 -0.20 9.58
N TYR A 42 -2.68 0.30 9.43
CA TYR A 42 -1.60 -0.43 8.76
C TYR A 42 -1.35 -1.77 9.43
N LEU A 43 -1.32 -1.78 10.77
CA LEU A 43 -1.27 -3.04 11.52
C LEU A 43 -2.49 -3.91 11.22
N ARG A 44 -3.74 -3.41 11.29
CA ARG A 44 -4.94 -4.23 10.99
C ARG A 44 -5.01 -4.77 9.57
N GLN A 45 -4.41 -4.11 8.58
CA GLN A 45 -4.43 -4.61 7.21
C GLN A 45 -3.38 -5.69 6.98
N ILE A 46 -2.25 -5.62 7.68
CA ILE A 46 -1.07 -6.45 7.39
C ILE A 46 -0.75 -7.42 8.54
N TRP A 47 -1.47 -7.38 9.67
CA TRP A 47 -1.12 -8.15 10.88
C TRP A 47 -1.00 -9.65 10.61
N ARG A 48 -1.89 -10.24 9.80
CA ARG A 48 -1.82 -11.67 9.47
C ARG A 48 -0.50 -12.00 8.78
N ARG A 49 -0.12 -11.20 7.80
CA ARG A 49 1.14 -11.36 7.06
C ARG A 49 2.36 -11.08 7.96
N GLN A 50 2.27 -10.06 8.82
CA GLN A 50 3.32 -9.74 9.79
C GLN A 50 3.50 -10.88 10.80
N LEU A 51 2.42 -11.53 11.23
CA LEU A 51 2.45 -12.66 12.16
C LEU A 51 3.12 -13.87 11.52
N VAL A 52 2.80 -14.20 10.27
CA VAL A 52 3.49 -15.26 9.52
C VAL A 52 5.00 -14.97 9.41
N PHE A 53 5.37 -13.73 9.07
CA PHE A 53 6.79 -13.35 9.03
C PHE A 53 7.45 -13.39 10.41
N LEU A 54 6.76 -12.98 11.47
CA LEU A 54 7.27 -13.03 12.83
C LEU A 54 7.58 -14.48 13.24
N VAL A 55 6.67 -15.41 12.97
CA VAL A 55 6.86 -16.84 13.24
C VAL A 55 8.03 -17.38 12.41
N ALA A 56 8.10 -17.05 11.13
CA ALA A 56 9.21 -17.48 10.27
C ALA A 56 10.58 -16.96 10.76
N TYR A 57 10.64 -15.69 11.16
CA TYR A 57 11.85 -15.07 11.72
C TYR A 57 12.24 -15.69 13.05
N ALA A 58 11.27 -15.96 13.94
CA ALA A 58 11.51 -16.61 15.21
C ALA A 58 12.03 -18.05 15.02
N ALA A 59 11.43 -18.81 14.10
CA ALA A 59 11.87 -20.17 13.78
C ALA A 59 13.31 -20.17 13.21
N MET A 60 13.62 -19.23 12.31
CA MET A 60 14.96 -19.10 11.75
C MET A 60 16.00 -18.69 12.82
N ALA A 61 15.66 -17.71 13.66
CA ALA A 61 16.54 -17.28 14.75
C ALA A 61 16.80 -18.43 15.75
N TYR A 62 15.77 -19.22 16.07
CA TYR A 62 15.91 -20.40 16.91
C TYR A 62 16.81 -21.47 16.26
N LEU A 63 16.64 -21.72 14.96
CA LEU A 63 17.48 -22.66 14.23
C LEU A 63 18.95 -22.23 14.27
N LEU A 64 19.25 -20.97 13.95
CA LEU A 64 20.61 -20.42 14.00
C LEU A 64 21.22 -20.52 15.41
N TRP A 65 20.41 -20.26 16.44
CA TRP A 65 20.83 -20.42 17.83
C TRP A 65 21.15 -21.87 18.17
N SER A 66 20.30 -22.81 17.76
CA SER A 66 20.48 -24.25 18.03
C SER A 66 21.73 -24.85 17.36
N LEU A 67 22.16 -24.27 16.24
CA LEU A 67 23.39 -24.62 15.53
C LEU A 67 24.65 -23.99 16.15
N GLY A 68 24.52 -23.26 17.27
CA GLY A 68 25.62 -22.58 17.93
C GLY A 68 26.09 -21.30 17.23
N MET A 69 25.37 -20.81 16.21
CA MET A 69 25.73 -19.63 15.43
C MET A 69 25.25 -18.34 16.10
N GLN A 70 25.70 -18.08 17.32
CA GLN A 70 25.22 -16.96 18.16
C GLN A 70 25.47 -15.59 17.51
N LEU A 71 26.66 -15.36 16.94
CA LEU A 71 26.99 -14.11 16.24
C LEU A 71 26.09 -13.87 15.04
N LEU A 72 25.84 -14.91 14.24
CA LEU A 72 24.97 -14.83 13.08
C LEU A 72 23.51 -14.59 13.48
N THR A 73 23.07 -15.23 14.58
CA THR A 73 21.74 -15.01 15.16
C THR A 73 21.57 -13.55 15.60
N GLY A 74 22.57 -12.97 16.28
CA GLY A 74 22.57 -11.57 16.66
C GLY A 74 22.51 -10.64 15.46
N ALA A 75 23.34 -10.86 14.44
CA ALA A 75 23.33 -10.09 13.20
C ALA A 75 21.97 -10.18 12.48
N TYR A 76 21.37 -11.37 12.44
CA TYR A 76 20.06 -11.61 11.85
C TYR A 76 18.93 -10.84 12.56
N ILE A 77 18.92 -10.87 13.90
CA ILE A 77 17.94 -10.11 14.70
C ILE A 77 18.09 -8.62 14.46
N CYS A 78 19.32 -8.10 14.49
CA CYS A 78 19.60 -6.69 14.20
C CYS A 78 19.14 -6.29 12.79
N PHE A 79 19.35 -7.15 11.80
CA PHE A 79 18.90 -6.93 10.43
C PHE A 79 17.38 -6.83 10.34
N ILE A 80 16.65 -7.77 10.95
CA ILE A 80 15.17 -7.75 10.96
C ILE A 80 14.68 -6.49 11.66
N LEU A 81 15.24 -6.16 12.82
CA LEU A 81 14.85 -4.97 13.59
C LEU A 81 15.09 -3.68 12.77
N GLY A 82 16.25 -3.58 12.12
CA GLY A 82 16.57 -2.46 11.23
C GLY A 82 15.59 -2.35 10.06
N ALA A 83 15.21 -3.47 9.44
CA ALA A 83 14.19 -3.48 8.39
C ALA A 83 12.83 -2.98 8.89
N LYS A 84 12.39 -3.42 10.08
CA LYS A 84 11.12 -2.96 10.68
C LYS A 84 11.14 -1.47 11.03
N LEU A 85 12.25 -0.97 11.56
CA LEU A 85 12.42 0.46 11.84
C LEU A 85 12.37 1.30 10.58
N ARG A 86 12.97 0.82 9.48
CA ARG A 86 12.90 1.48 8.17
C ARG A 86 11.46 1.53 7.65
N ASP A 87 10.72 0.43 7.71
CA ASP A 87 9.32 0.36 7.29
C ASP A 87 8.44 1.30 8.11
N LEU A 88 8.67 1.36 9.43
CA LEU A 88 7.95 2.26 10.32
C LEU A 88 8.24 3.74 10.00
N ARG A 89 9.51 4.07 9.71
CA ARG A 89 9.89 5.42 9.28
C ARG A 89 9.22 5.80 7.97
N TRP A 90 9.19 4.90 6.98
CA TRP A 90 8.51 5.14 5.71
C TRP A 90 7.01 5.39 5.92
N TYR A 91 6.37 4.58 6.75
CA TYR A 91 4.96 4.77 7.10
C TYR A 91 4.70 6.11 7.78
N TRP A 92 5.56 6.51 8.71
CA TRP A 92 5.45 7.79 9.40
C TRP A 92 5.60 8.98 8.45
N THR A 93 6.53 8.89 7.50
CA THR A 93 6.68 9.89 6.43
C THR A 93 5.42 9.98 5.57
N LEU A 94 4.86 8.83 5.15
CA LEU A 94 3.62 8.77 4.36
C LEU A 94 2.44 9.40 5.11
N SER A 95 2.25 9.03 6.38
CA SER A 95 1.19 9.60 7.22
C SER A 95 1.33 11.11 7.41
N ARG A 96 2.56 11.61 7.49
CA ARG A 96 2.84 13.06 7.62
C ARG A 96 2.62 13.82 6.32
N GLN A 97 2.88 13.19 5.18
CA GLN A 97 2.66 13.77 3.84
C GLN A 97 1.22 13.64 3.36
N TRP A 98 0.38 12.85 4.06
CA TRP A 98 -1.00 12.62 3.67
C TRP A 98 -1.84 13.89 3.47
N PRO A 99 -1.79 14.91 4.36
CA PRO A 99 -2.59 16.13 4.17
C PRO A 99 -2.26 16.85 2.86
N THR A 100 -0.96 16.99 2.55
CA THR A 100 -0.50 17.60 1.30
C THR A 100 -0.88 16.74 0.09
N THR A 101 -0.74 15.42 0.21
CA THR A 101 -1.11 14.49 -0.88
C THR A 101 -2.62 14.51 -1.12
N SER A 102 -3.43 14.64 -0.07
CA SER A 102 -4.89 14.74 -0.18
C SER A 102 -5.34 16.01 -0.87
N GLU A 103 -4.63 17.13 -0.71
CA GLU A 103 -4.98 18.38 -1.39
C GLU A 103 -4.69 18.32 -2.90
N LEU A 104 -3.66 17.57 -3.31
CA LEU A 104 -3.25 17.44 -4.71
C LEU A 104 -4.06 16.40 -5.51
N LEU A 105 -4.89 15.60 -4.83
CA LEU A 105 -5.71 14.58 -5.48
C LEU A 105 -6.99 15.19 -6.05
N ASP A 106 -7.29 14.90 -7.32
CA ASP A 106 -8.56 15.22 -7.96
C ASP A 106 -9.70 14.37 -7.38
N TRP A 107 -10.23 14.78 -6.22
CA TRP A 107 -11.35 14.10 -5.56
C TRP A 107 -12.58 13.87 -6.44
N PRO A 108 -13.00 14.82 -7.32
CA PRO A 108 -14.14 14.57 -8.21
C PRO A 108 -13.91 13.37 -9.14
N LYS A 109 -12.67 13.20 -9.61
CA LYS A 109 -12.29 12.06 -10.46
C LYS A 109 -12.29 10.75 -9.67
N ILE A 110 -11.80 10.77 -8.44
CA ILE A 110 -11.80 9.60 -7.55
C ILE A 110 -13.23 9.20 -7.18
N GLU A 111 -14.11 10.17 -6.94
CA GLU A 111 -15.53 9.96 -6.67
C GLU A 111 -16.25 9.34 -7.87
N ALA A 112 -16.00 9.85 -9.09
CA ALA A 112 -16.50 9.26 -10.33
C ALA A 112 -16.07 7.79 -10.49
N ILE A 113 -14.81 7.49 -10.19
CA ILE A 113 -14.26 6.13 -10.21
C ILE A 113 -14.91 5.26 -9.13
N ALA A 114 -15.07 5.77 -7.90
CA ALA A 114 -15.68 5.05 -6.78
C ALA A 114 -17.18 4.76 -7.00
N ALA A 115 -17.87 5.63 -7.74
CA ALA A 115 -19.25 5.46 -8.18
C ALA A 115 -19.40 4.46 -9.35
N GLY A 116 -18.28 3.99 -9.93
CA GLY A 116 -18.28 3.04 -11.03
C GLY A 116 -18.52 3.66 -12.41
N GLN A 117 -18.35 4.99 -12.57
CA GLN A 117 -18.59 5.67 -13.86
C GLN A 117 -17.64 5.22 -14.98
N LEU A 118 -16.47 4.64 -14.64
CA LEU A 118 -15.58 3.97 -15.60
C LEU A 118 -16.26 2.79 -16.34
N ASP A 119 -17.24 2.14 -15.73
CA ASP A 119 -17.96 1.04 -16.35
C ASP A 119 -19.17 1.51 -17.18
N ALA A 120 -19.66 2.73 -16.94
CA ALA A 120 -20.76 3.32 -17.71
C ALA A 120 -20.26 3.80 -19.09
N GLU A 121 -19.12 4.50 -19.13
CA GLU A 121 -18.50 4.95 -20.40
C GLU A 121 -18.03 3.77 -21.26
N ALA A 122 -17.55 2.69 -20.62
CA ALA A 122 -17.14 1.46 -21.28
C ALA A 122 -18.28 0.60 -21.86
N ARG A 123 -19.52 0.80 -21.40
CA ARG A 123 -20.71 0.11 -21.94
C ARG A 123 -21.46 0.94 -22.99
N ALA A 124 -21.20 2.24 -23.02
CA ALA A 124 -21.78 3.18 -23.98
C ALA A 124 -20.92 3.34 -25.26
N SER A 125 -19.69 2.81 -25.26
CA SER A 125 -18.77 2.72 -26.40
C SER A 125 -18.78 1.33 -27.00
#